data_AF-A0A1I7TUD7-F1
#
_entry.id   AF-A0A1I7TUD7-F1
#
_cell.length_a   1.000
_cell.length_b   1.000
_cell.length_c   1.000
_cell.angle_alpha   90.00
_cell.angle_beta   90.00
_cell.angle_gamma   90.00
#
_symmetry.space_group_name_H-M   'P 1'
#
loop_
_entity.id
_entity.type
_entity.pdbx_description
1 polymer ?
#
loop_
_entity_poly.entity_id
_entity_poly.type
_entity_poly.pdbx_seq_one_letter_code
_entity_poly.pdbx_strand_id
1 'polypeptide(L)'
;MKTNNSSFLARLPMEDEYFEVDGMDLQKVVELLFEPSSWGKDLEGIYEVLPEEPRPRCIIQKIFLELYESIKQEIDKKKKKLSLLCCTVHPPWPYSRKNTRELLEWCQYTCNAIGITPDRREMMKNNPKIVEMMAGHAKKAAAKIGYSKLFKNGIVSARLQQTHFLSNLSLGMKNLLTKNKLDLDLTEINKNWIESMEEILKRMSDPKERKEQEKQIALLKDVLNERDPLVTYRGGQIRYSKLDLEKCSVEKTDSGEYVAIDLYPKEKETAKNGKALGFLVLIVSLFVLGLGFMLA
;
A
#
# COMPACT_ATOMS: atom_id res chain seq x y z
N MET A 1 47.09 -10.04 37.89
CA MET A 1 45.90 -9.34 37.37
C MET A 1 45.23 -8.64 38.55
N LYS A 2 45.13 -7.31 38.56
CA LYS A 2 44.36 -6.58 39.58
C LYS A 2 42.92 -6.51 39.09
N THR A 3 41.99 -7.18 39.76
CA THR A 3 40.56 -6.96 39.56
C THR A 3 40.21 -5.65 40.25
N ASN A 4 39.91 -4.61 39.48
CA ASN A 4 39.30 -3.40 40.00
C ASN A 4 37.84 -3.73 40.36
N ASN A 5 37.57 -4.33 41.52
CA ASN A 5 36.22 -4.37 42.07
C ASN A 5 35.92 -2.96 42.60
N SER A 6 35.29 -2.13 41.78
CA SER A 6 34.71 -0.88 42.23
C SER A 6 33.38 -1.21 42.91
N SER A 7 33.37 -1.27 44.23
CA SER A 7 32.14 -1.25 45.01
C SER A 7 31.63 0.20 45.12
N PHE A 8 30.31 0.37 45.19
CA PHE A 8 29.69 1.68 45.38
C PHE A 8 28.70 1.61 46.54
N LEU A 9 28.65 2.69 47.33
CA LEU A 9 27.65 2.84 48.38
C LEU A 9 26.35 3.36 47.77
N ALA A 10 25.27 2.61 47.90
CA ALA A 10 23.94 2.99 47.51
C ALA A 10 23.08 3.28 48.76
N ARG A 11 22.08 4.14 48.61
CA ARG A 11 21.12 4.51 49.65
C ARG A 11 19.72 4.52 49.07
N LEU A 12 18.75 3.95 49.78
CA LEU A 12 17.35 3.99 49.38
C LEU A 12 16.71 5.36 49.63
N PRO A 13 15.73 5.78 48.79
CA PRO A 13 14.87 6.89 49.13
C PRO A 13 14.14 6.60 50.44
N MET A 14 14.25 7.52 51.42
CA MET A 14 13.66 7.46 52.77
C MET A 14 14.37 6.57 53.81
N GLU A 15 15.53 5.98 53.51
CA GLU A 15 16.35 5.29 54.52
C GLU A 15 17.61 6.09 54.85
N ASP A 16 18.15 5.98 56.06
CA ASP A 16 19.34 6.73 56.50
C ASP A 16 20.65 5.94 56.40
N GLU A 17 20.58 4.65 56.05
CA GLU A 17 21.74 3.76 55.93
C GLU A 17 22.21 3.61 54.48
N TYR A 18 23.54 3.56 54.30
CA TYR A 18 24.18 3.20 53.05
C TYR A 18 24.60 1.73 53.08
N PHE A 19 24.53 1.06 51.94
CA PHE A 19 25.01 -0.31 51.79
C PHE A 19 25.89 -0.43 50.55
N GLU A 20 26.82 -1.39 50.60
CA GLU A 20 27.82 -1.59 49.56
C GLU A 20 27.26 -2.52 48.47
N VAL A 21 27.37 -2.09 47.21
CA VAL A 21 26.97 -2.87 46.04
C VAL A 21 28.22 -3.12 45.20
N ASP A 22 28.49 -4.39 44.89
CA ASP A 22 29.58 -4.73 43.98
C ASP A 22 29.21 -4.26 42.55
N GLY A 23 30.09 -3.44 41.95
CA GLY A 23 29.87 -2.91 40.60
C GLY A 23 29.74 -4.01 39.53
N MET A 24 30.27 -5.21 39.79
CA MET A 24 30.15 -6.35 38.87
C MET A 24 28.70 -6.88 38.76
N ASP A 25 27.91 -6.76 39.83
CA ASP A 25 26.51 -7.21 39.85
C ASP A 25 25.59 -6.20 39.16
N LEU A 26 25.85 -4.90 39.33
CA LEU A 26 25.06 -3.86 38.68
C LEU A 26 25.22 -3.88 37.15
N GLN A 27 26.46 -4.07 36.66
CA GLN A 27 26.73 -4.12 35.23
C GLN A 27 26.08 -5.33 34.56
N LYS A 28 26.13 -6.52 35.18
CA LYS A 28 25.44 -7.73 34.68
C LYS A 28 23.93 -7.54 34.62
N VAL A 29 23.34 -6.91 35.63
CA VAL A 29 21.90 -6.58 35.64
C VAL A 29 21.54 -5.60 34.52
N VAL A 30 22.37 -4.59 34.27
CA VAL A 30 22.20 -3.66 33.14
C VAL A 30 22.35 -4.36 31.79
N GLU A 31 23.33 -5.26 31.63
CA GLU A 31 23.53 -6.00 30.39
C GLU A 31 22.35 -6.93 30.08
N LEU A 32 21.82 -7.65 31.07
CA LEU A 32 20.61 -8.49 30.93
C LEU A 32 19.35 -7.68 30.58
N LEU A 33 19.28 -6.43 31.05
CA LEU A 33 18.20 -5.48 30.75
C LEU A 33 18.19 -5.02 29.30
N PHE A 34 19.35 -4.91 28.66
CA PHE A 34 19.48 -4.44 27.28
C PHE A 34 19.66 -5.57 26.26
N GLU A 35 19.65 -6.83 26.70
CA GLU A 35 19.70 -7.98 25.80
C GLU A 35 18.30 -8.21 25.16
N PRO A 36 18.13 -8.04 23.83
CA PRO A 36 16.80 -8.08 23.22
C PRO A 36 16.06 -9.43 23.35
N SER A 37 16.81 -10.49 23.64
CA SER A 37 16.33 -11.87 23.83
C SER A 37 15.63 -12.09 25.18
N SER A 38 15.85 -11.23 26.18
CA SER A 38 15.25 -11.33 27.52
C SER A 38 13.88 -10.63 27.62
N TRP A 39 13.52 -9.78 26.66
CA TRP A 39 12.28 -8.97 26.67
C TRP A 39 11.00 -9.76 26.38
N GLY A 40 11.13 -11.07 26.16
CA GLY A 40 10.02 -12.01 25.95
C GLY A 40 10.05 -13.25 26.85
N LYS A 41 10.98 -13.33 27.81
CA LYS A 41 11.01 -14.39 28.84
C LYS A 41 10.46 -13.81 30.15
N ASP A 42 9.77 -14.66 30.91
CA ASP A 42 9.27 -14.31 32.24
C ASP A 42 10.41 -13.73 33.09
N LEU A 43 10.11 -12.72 33.91
CA LEU A 43 11.05 -11.98 34.76
C LEU A 43 11.86 -12.90 35.72
N GLU A 44 11.49 -14.17 35.81
CA GLU A 44 12.17 -15.27 36.51
C GLU A 44 13.69 -15.31 36.26
N GLY A 45 14.15 -15.16 35.03
CA GLY A 45 15.60 -15.23 34.72
C GLY A 45 16.43 -14.06 35.27
N ILE A 46 15.80 -12.91 35.56
CA ILE A 46 16.48 -11.76 36.16
C ILE A 46 16.64 -11.96 37.68
N TYR A 47 15.72 -12.68 38.32
CA TYR A 47 15.76 -12.94 39.75
C TYR A 47 16.89 -13.91 40.17
N GLU A 48 17.43 -14.70 39.25
CA GLU A 48 18.57 -15.61 39.48
C GLU A 48 19.91 -14.88 39.59
N VAL A 49 20.00 -13.64 39.12
CA VAL A 49 21.24 -12.84 39.06
C VAL A 49 21.25 -11.74 40.14
N LEU A 50 20.20 -11.67 40.96
CA LEU A 50 20.14 -10.71 42.07
C LEU A 50 20.96 -11.22 43.27
N PRO A 51 21.51 -10.30 44.09
CA PRO A 51 22.16 -10.66 45.34
C PRO A 51 21.24 -11.54 46.22
N GLU A 52 21.81 -12.54 46.88
CA GLU A 52 21.06 -13.41 47.80
C GLU A 52 20.54 -12.63 49.02
N GLU A 53 21.23 -11.53 49.37
CA GLU A 53 20.85 -10.69 50.49
C GLU A 53 19.48 -10.01 50.27
N PRO A 54 18.52 -10.16 51.22
CA PRO A 54 17.15 -9.68 51.04
C PRO A 54 17.01 -8.18 50.79
N ARG A 55 17.84 -7.36 51.45
CA ARG A 55 17.80 -5.89 51.33
C ARG A 55 18.29 -5.44 49.94
N PRO A 56 19.54 -5.70 49.50
CA PRO A 56 19.99 -5.35 48.15
C PRO A 56 19.07 -5.87 47.04
N ARG A 57 18.54 -7.10 47.19
CA ARG A 57 17.58 -7.68 46.26
C ARG A 57 16.31 -6.84 46.12
N CYS A 58 15.68 -6.47 47.24
CA CYS A 58 14.46 -5.66 47.22
C CYS A 58 14.68 -4.29 46.55
N ILE A 59 15.89 -3.74 46.69
CA ILE A 59 16.26 -2.43 46.17
C ILE A 59 16.42 -2.46 44.66
N ILE A 60 17.18 -3.44 44.16
CA ILE A 60 17.37 -3.64 42.72
C ILE A 60 16.03 -3.94 42.06
N GLN A 61 15.16 -4.73 42.70
CA GLN A 61 13.80 -4.98 42.22
C GLN A 61 12.95 -3.71 42.09
N LYS A 62 13.01 -2.82 43.09
CA LYS A 62 12.25 -1.56 43.07
C LYS A 62 12.73 -0.63 41.97
N ILE A 63 14.05 -0.45 41.85
CA ILE A 63 14.66 0.35 40.77
C ILE A 63 14.30 -0.23 39.41
N PHE A 64 14.33 -1.56 39.28
CA PHE A 64 13.98 -2.26 38.04
C PHE A 64 12.53 -2.01 37.63
N LEU A 65 11.58 -2.14 38.57
CA LEU A 65 10.15 -1.92 38.29
C LEU A 65 9.88 -0.47 37.86
N GLU A 66 10.49 0.51 38.54
CA GLU A 66 10.34 1.92 38.19
C GLU A 66 10.93 2.24 36.80
N LEU A 67 12.11 1.70 36.49
CA LEU A 67 12.75 1.88 35.18
C LEU A 67 11.96 1.20 34.06
N TYR A 68 11.49 -0.03 34.29
CA TYR A 68 10.68 -0.79 33.33
C TYR A 68 9.38 -0.06 32.98
N GLU A 69 8.64 0.42 33.98
CA GLU A 69 7.40 1.17 33.76
C GLU A 69 7.64 2.49 33.02
N SER A 70 8.74 3.19 33.32
CA SER A 70 9.13 4.41 32.59
C SER A 70 9.45 4.15 31.11
N ILE A 71 10.25 3.11 30.83
CA ILE A 71 10.58 2.70 29.45
C ILE A 71 9.32 2.27 28.69
N LYS A 72 8.45 1.48 29.32
CA LYS A 72 7.19 1.02 28.75
C LYS A 72 6.27 2.19 28.38
N GLN A 73 6.12 3.18 29.26
CA GLN A 73 5.34 4.39 28.99
C GLN A 73 5.90 5.18 27.79
N GLU A 74 7.22 5.33 27.68
CA GLU A 74 7.84 6.05 26.55
C GLU A 74 7.71 5.27 25.23
N ILE A 75 7.82 3.93 25.27
CA ILE A 75 7.53 3.06 24.11
C ILE A 75 6.08 3.23 23.68
N ASP A 76 5.11 3.20 24.60
CA ASP A 76 3.70 3.35 24.29
C ASP A 76 3.36 4.75 23.77
N LYS A 77 3.99 5.79 24.31
CA LYS A 77 3.89 7.16 23.80
C LYS A 77 4.44 7.27 22.37
N LYS A 78 5.59 6.66 22.08
CA LYS A 78 6.16 6.61 20.72
C LYS A 78 5.29 5.79 19.77
N LYS A 79 4.77 4.63 20.19
CA LYS A 79 3.80 3.84 19.41
C LYS A 79 2.54 4.65 19.11
N LYS A 80 2.01 5.38 20.08
CA LYS A 80 0.84 6.26 19.89
C LYS A 80 1.14 7.37 18.89
N LYS A 81 2.31 8.02 19.01
CA LYS A 81 2.78 9.05 18.06
C LYS A 81 2.97 8.49 16.65
N LEU A 82 3.57 7.30 16.51
CA LEU A 82 3.69 6.56 15.25
C LEU A 82 2.32 6.20 14.69
N SER A 83 1.38 5.74 15.52
CA SER A 83 0.02 5.45 15.07
C SER A 83 -0.69 6.71 14.55
N LEU A 84 -0.50 7.86 15.21
CA LEU A 84 -1.03 9.15 14.76
C LEU A 84 -0.38 9.61 13.44
N LEU A 85 0.93 9.41 13.28
CA LEU A 85 1.62 9.68 12.02
C LEU A 85 1.13 8.76 10.90
N CYS A 86 0.97 7.46 11.16
CA CYS A 86 0.44 6.52 10.17
C CYS A 86 -1.03 6.83 9.81
N CYS A 87 -1.82 7.37 10.75
CA CYS A 87 -3.19 7.84 10.47
C CYS A 87 -3.25 9.18 9.72
N THR A 88 -2.17 9.97 9.68
CA THR A 88 -2.12 11.25 8.95
C THR A 88 -1.47 11.15 7.57
N VAL A 89 -0.67 10.12 7.31
CA VAL A 89 0.03 9.93 6.03
C VAL A 89 -0.75 9.03 5.05
N HIS A 90 -1.65 8.18 5.53
CA HIS A 90 -2.57 7.44 4.66
C HIS A 90 -3.88 8.22 4.50
N PRO A 91 -4.34 8.51 3.26
CA PRO A 91 -5.65 9.11 3.07
C PRO A 91 -6.70 8.25 3.79
N PRO A 92 -7.58 8.84 4.61
CA PRO A 92 -8.55 8.07 5.36
C PRO A 92 -9.43 7.33 4.35
N TRP A 93 -9.40 6.00 4.41
CA TRP A 93 -10.34 5.18 3.67
C TRP A 93 -11.75 5.64 4.04
N PRO A 94 -12.62 5.93 3.06
CA PRO A 94 -13.97 6.42 3.35
C PRO A 94 -14.89 5.34 3.96
N TYR A 95 -14.37 4.15 4.31
CA TYR A 95 -15.14 2.99 4.77
C TYR A 95 -14.88 2.63 6.23
N SER A 96 -15.85 1.94 6.84
CA SER A 96 -15.67 1.31 8.15
C SER A 96 -14.52 0.29 8.13
N ARG A 97 -13.80 0.12 9.25
CA ARG A 97 -12.65 -0.82 9.35
C ARG A 97 -12.97 -2.24 8.85
N LYS A 98 -14.19 -2.73 9.13
CA LYS A 98 -14.65 -4.07 8.70
C LYS A 98 -14.81 -4.15 7.18
N ASN A 99 -15.37 -3.10 6.56
CA ASN A 99 -15.51 -3.02 5.10
C ASN A 99 -14.15 -2.90 4.42
N THR A 100 -13.21 -2.16 5.00
CA THR A 100 -11.84 -2.03 4.46
C THR A 100 -11.12 -3.37 4.43
N ARG A 101 -11.20 -4.17 5.51
CA ARG A 101 -10.59 -5.49 5.55
C ARG A 101 -11.14 -6.42 4.47
N GLU A 102 -12.47 -6.49 4.34
CA GLU A 102 -13.10 -7.35 3.33
C GLU A 102 -12.72 -6.91 1.90
N LEU A 103 -12.69 -5.61 1.62
CA LEU A 103 -12.25 -5.09 0.32
C LEU A 103 -10.80 -5.46 0.01
N LEU A 104 -9.90 -5.34 0.99
CA LEU A 104 -8.50 -5.73 0.83
C LEU A 104 -8.33 -7.22 0.56
N GLU A 105 -9.09 -8.07 1.27
CA GLU A 105 -9.10 -9.51 1.06
C GLU A 105 -9.54 -9.88 -0.36
N TRP A 106 -10.62 -9.26 -0.86
CA TRP A 106 -11.07 -9.46 -2.24
C TRP A 106 -10.08 -8.91 -3.27
N CYS A 107 -9.49 -7.74 -3.03
CA CYS A 107 -8.46 -7.18 -3.92
C CYS A 107 -7.24 -8.11 -3.99
N GLN A 108 -6.74 -8.59 -2.85
CA GLN A 108 -5.63 -9.53 -2.80
C GLN A 108 -5.94 -10.82 -3.56
N TYR A 109 -7.16 -11.34 -3.40
CA TYR A 109 -7.61 -12.51 -4.12
C TYR A 109 -7.64 -12.28 -5.65
N THR A 110 -8.16 -11.13 -6.11
CA THR A 110 -8.12 -10.75 -7.54
C THR A 110 -6.69 -10.66 -8.06
N CYS A 111 -5.80 -9.96 -7.33
CA CYS A 111 -4.38 -9.82 -7.71
C CYS A 111 -3.71 -11.19 -7.88
N ASN A 112 -3.94 -12.11 -6.93
CA ASN A 112 -3.39 -13.45 -7.00
C ASN A 112 -3.94 -14.22 -8.21
N ALA A 113 -5.24 -14.13 -8.48
CA ALA A 113 -5.89 -14.83 -9.59
C ALA A 113 -5.34 -14.40 -10.96
N ILE A 114 -5.00 -13.11 -11.12
CA ILE A 114 -4.46 -12.58 -12.38
C ILE A 114 -2.93 -12.60 -12.44
N GLY A 115 -2.25 -13.04 -11.38
CA GLY A 115 -0.79 -13.15 -11.36
C GLY A 115 -0.04 -11.84 -11.08
N ILE A 116 -0.66 -10.90 -10.37
CA ILE A 116 0.05 -9.75 -9.80
C ILE A 116 0.89 -10.20 -8.61
N THR A 117 2.19 -9.90 -8.65
CA THR A 117 3.17 -10.26 -7.63
C THR A 117 2.91 -9.55 -6.30
N PRO A 118 3.30 -10.14 -5.17
CA PRO A 118 3.09 -9.54 -3.85
C PRO A 118 3.58 -8.10 -3.71
N ASP A 119 4.76 -7.80 -4.27
CA ASP A 119 5.39 -6.48 -4.19
C ASP A 119 4.57 -5.42 -4.94
N ARG A 120 4.12 -5.75 -6.16
CA ARG A 120 3.25 -4.88 -6.98
C ARG A 120 1.88 -4.67 -6.34
N ARG A 121 1.33 -5.71 -5.70
CA ARG A 121 0.09 -5.59 -4.93
C ARG A 121 0.23 -4.62 -3.77
N GLU A 122 1.34 -4.63 -3.03
CA GLU A 122 1.52 -3.72 -1.89
C GLU A 122 1.60 -2.26 -2.34
N MET A 123 2.16 -1.97 -3.53
CA MET A 123 2.15 -0.63 -4.12
C MET A 123 0.71 -0.14 -4.38
N MET A 124 -0.12 -0.98 -5.00
CA MET A 124 -1.51 -0.64 -5.36
C MET A 124 -2.44 -0.53 -4.15
N LYS A 125 -2.13 -1.23 -3.05
CA LYS A 125 -2.98 -1.30 -1.86
C LYS A 125 -3.28 0.05 -1.24
N ASN A 126 -2.41 1.04 -1.44
CA ASN A 126 -2.56 2.38 -0.90
C ASN A 126 -3.51 3.28 -1.70
N ASN A 127 -3.98 2.84 -2.87
CA ASN A 127 -4.97 3.54 -3.69
C ASN A 127 -6.37 2.92 -3.48
N PRO A 128 -7.30 3.60 -2.77
CA PRO A 128 -8.62 3.05 -2.49
C PRO A 128 -9.44 2.69 -3.71
N LYS A 129 -9.34 3.50 -4.77
CA LYS A 129 -10.08 3.27 -6.02
C LYS A 129 -9.62 1.99 -6.71
N ILE A 130 -8.32 1.73 -6.74
CA ILE A 130 -7.77 0.49 -7.29
C ILE A 130 -8.27 -0.71 -6.48
N VAL A 131 -8.19 -0.65 -5.15
CA VAL A 131 -8.67 -1.73 -4.28
C VAL A 131 -10.16 -1.99 -4.50
N GLU A 132 -10.99 -0.95 -4.59
CA GLU A 132 -12.42 -1.06 -4.89
C GLU A 132 -12.70 -1.67 -6.25
N MET A 133 -11.99 -1.27 -7.30
CA MET A 133 -12.18 -1.82 -8.64
C MET A 133 -11.81 -3.31 -8.68
N MET A 134 -10.66 -3.67 -8.13
CA MET A 134 -10.17 -5.04 -8.06
C MET A 134 -11.10 -5.93 -7.23
N ALA A 135 -11.51 -5.46 -6.05
CA ALA A 135 -12.43 -6.18 -5.18
C ALA A 135 -13.84 -6.27 -5.79
N GLY A 136 -14.34 -5.17 -6.35
CA GLY A 136 -15.65 -5.09 -6.98
C GLY A 136 -15.76 -6.03 -8.17
N HIS A 137 -14.70 -6.19 -8.96
CA HIS A 137 -14.69 -7.13 -10.07
C HIS A 137 -14.81 -8.58 -9.60
N ALA A 138 -14.03 -9.00 -8.61
CA ALA A 138 -14.15 -10.35 -8.04
C ALA A 138 -15.48 -10.59 -7.31
N LYS A 139 -15.99 -9.61 -6.56
CA LYS A 139 -17.32 -9.69 -5.93
C LYS A 139 -18.42 -9.88 -6.98
N LYS A 140 -18.38 -9.13 -8.09
CA LYS A 140 -19.34 -9.28 -9.20
C LYS A 140 -19.23 -10.66 -9.85
N ALA A 141 -18.03 -11.19 -10.04
CA ALA A 141 -17.82 -12.53 -10.57
C ALA A 141 -18.35 -13.62 -9.61
N ALA A 142 -18.06 -13.50 -8.32
CA ALA A 142 -18.53 -14.42 -7.28
C ALA A 142 -20.06 -14.39 -7.12
N ALA A 143 -20.68 -13.21 -7.20
CA ALA A 143 -22.13 -13.06 -7.13
C ALA A 143 -22.84 -13.84 -8.26
N LYS A 144 -22.28 -13.88 -9.47
CA LYS A 144 -22.84 -14.64 -10.61
C LYS A 144 -22.94 -16.15 -10.35
N ILE A 145 -22.12 -16.69 -9.45
CA ILE A 145 -22.14 -18.10 -9.06
C ILE A 145 -22.75 -18.33 -7.66
N GLY A 146 -23.42 -17.31 -7.12
CA GLY A 146 -24.17 -17.40 -5.86
C GLY A 146 -23.35 -17.18 -4.58
N TYR A 147 -22.20 -16.50 -4.66
CA TYR A 147 -21.35 -16.23 -3.50
C TYR A 147 -21.31 -14.74 -3.16
N SER A 148 -21.55 -14.43 -1.88
CA SER A 148 -21.45 -13.07 -1.33
C SER A 148 -20.22 -12.84 -0.46
N LYS A 149 -19.53 -13.89 -0.02
CA LYS A 149 -18.34 -13.82 0.84
C LYS A 149 -17.21 -14.68 0.28
N LEU A 150 -15.98 -14.16 0.39
CA LEU A 150 -14.76 -14.86 -0.03
C LEU A 150 -14.48 -16.06 0.89
N PHE A 151 -14.49 -15.80 2.20
CA PHE A 151 -14.22 -16.78 3.24
C PHE A 151 -15.50 -17.34 3.86
N LYS A 152 -15.53 -18.65 4.06
CA LYS A 152 -16.49 -19.36 4.90
C LYS A 152 -15.69 -20.16 5.92
N ASN A 153 -15.87 -19.87 7.22
CA ASN A 153 -15.10 -20.48 8.32
C ASN A 153 -13.57 -20.29 8.18
N GLY A 154 -13.13 -19.12 7.73
CA GLY A 154 -11.70 -18.80 7.55
C GLY A 154 -11.05 -19.42 6.30
N ILE A 155 -11.77 -20.22 5.54
CA ILE A 155 -11.27 -20.88 4.32
C ILE A 155 -11.92 -20.25 3.09
N VAL A 156 -11.15 -20.02 2.03
CA VAL A 156 -11.68 -19.56 0.74
C VAL A 156 -12.62 -20.64 0.20
N SER A 157 -13.82 -20.24 -0.22
CA SER A 157 -14.81 -21.20 -0.72
C SER A 157 -14.27 -22.04 -1.89
N ALA A 158 -14.42 -23.38 -1.82
CA ALA A 158 -13.87 -24.29 -2.83
C ALA A 158 -14.31 -23.97 -4.27
N ARG A 159 -15.54 -23.48 -4.48
CA ARG A 159 -16.01 -23.04 -5.81
C ARG A 159 -15.26 -21.83 -6.36
N LEU A 160 -14.74 -20.95 -5.49
CA LEU A 160 -13.87 -19.85 -5.88
C LEU A 160 -12.45 -20.35 -6.20
N GLN A 161 -12.07 -21.55 -5.77
CA GLN A 161 -10.77 -22.13 -6.12
C GLN A 161 -10.82 -22.95 -7.41
N GLN A 162 -12.00 -23.14 -8.01
CA GLN A 162 -12.12 -23.88 -9.26
C GLN A 162 -11.45 -23.13 -10.41
N THR A 163 -10.70 -23.86 -11.24
CA THR A 163 -9.98 -23.33 -12.40
C THR A 163 -10.89 -22.49 -13.29
N HIS A 164 -12.11 -22.95 -13.56
CA HIS A 164 -13.08 -22.21 -14.37
C HIS A 164 -13.44 -20.83 -13.78
N PHE A 165 -13.58 -20.72 -12.46
CA PHE A 165 -13.85 -19.44 -11.81
C PHE A 165 -12.65 -18.49 -11.94
N LEU A 166 -11.45 -18.99 -11.65
CA LEU A 166 -10.21 -18.21 -11.77
C LEU A 166 -9.97 -17.76 -13.21
N SER A 167 -10.16 -18.64 -14.20
CA SER A 167 -10.06 -18.29 -15.62
C SER A 167 -11.06 -17.21 -16.01
N ASN A 168 -12.32 -17.28 -15.53
CA ASN A 168 -13.32 -16.26 -15.81
C ASN A 168 -13.00 -14.92 -15.14
N LEU A 169 -12.47 -14.96 -13.92
CA LEU A 169 -12.03 -13.76 -13.21
C LEU A 169 -10.87 -13.09 -13.95
N SER A 170 -9.86 -13.86 -14.36
CA SER A 170 -8.71 -13.36 -15.10
C SER A 170 -9.09 -12.85 -16.49
N LEU A 171 -10.00 -13.52 -17.19
CA LEU A 171 -10.55 -13.04 -18.45
C LEU A 171 -11.35 -11.74 -18.27
N GLY A 172 -12.14 -11.64 -17.20
CA GLY A 172 -12.88 -10.44 -16.85
C GLY A 172 -11.96 -9.24 -16.62
N MET A 173 -10.88 -9.44 -15.87
CA MET A 173 -9.85 -8.43 -15.63
C MET A 173 -9.09 -8.07 -16.90
N LYS A 174 -8.73 -9.06 -17.72
CA LYS A 174 -8.13 -8.81 -19.04
C LYS A 174 -9.03 -7.91 -19.88
N ASN A 175 -10.31 -8.25 -19.99
CA ASN A 175 -11.27 -7.43 -20.73
C ASN A 175 -11.44 -6.03 -20.13
N LEU A 176 -11.41 -5.90 -18.80
CA LEU A 176 -11.48 -4.60 -18.13
C LEU A 176 -10.32 -3.69 -18.60
N LEU A 177 -9.11 -4.24 -18.65
CA LEU A 177 -7.90 -3.49 -19.00
C LEU A 177 -7.72 -3.32 -20.52
N THR A 178 -8.24 -4.25 -21.33
CA THR A 178 -8.09 -4.19 -22.80
C THR A 178 -9.26 -3.62 -23.55
N LYS A 179 -10.44 -3.43 -22.95
CA LYS A 179 -11.63 -2.93 -23.66
C LYS A 179 -12.12 -1.56 -23.17
N ASN A 180 -11.83 -1.19 -21.93
CA ASN A 180 -12.27 0.10 -21.39
C ASN A 180 -11.26 1.21 -21.68
N LYS A 181 -11.75 2.46 -21.66
CA LYS A 181 -10.88 3.62 -21.60
C LYS A 181 -10.02 3.53 -20.34
N LEU A 182 -8.70 3.57 -20.50
CA LEU A 182 -7.78 3.55 -19.37
C LEU A 182 -7.80 4.93 -18.72
N ASP A 183 -8.39 5.00 -17.53
CA ASP A 183 -8.17 6.12 -16.62
C ASP A 183 -6.88 5.90 -15.82
N LEU A 184 -6.54 6.86 -14.97
CA LEU A 184 -5.32 6.84 -14.16
C LEU A 184 -5.18 5.52 -13.36
N ASP A 185 -6.28 5.07 -12.75
CA ASP A 185 -6.28 3.93 -11.85
C ASP A 185 -6.17 2.60 -12.64
N LEU A 186 -6.87 2.47 -13.78
CA LEU A 186 -6.73 1.31 -14.68
C LEU A 186 -5.36 1.26 -15.36
N THR A 187 -4.77 2.40 -15.72
CA THR A 187 -3.38 2.48 -16.20
C THR A 187 -2.43 1.93 -15.14
N GLU A 188 -2.60 2.32 -13.87
CA GLU A 188 -1.75 1.85 -12.78
C GLU A 188 -1.88 0.33 -12.56
N ILE A 189 -3.10 -0.20 -12.60
CA ILE A 189 -3.33 -1.66 -12.53
C ILE A 189 -2.64 -2.36 -13.70
N ASN A 190 -2.80 -1.86 -14.93
CA ASN A 190 -2.22 -2.47 -16.13
C ASN A 190 -0.69 -2.50 -16.06
N LYS A 191 -0.05 -1.41 -15.61
CA LYS A 191 1.40 -1.35 -15.42
C LYS A 191 1.89 -2.36 -14.40
N ASN A 192 1.28 -2.40 -13.22
CA ASN A 192 1.64 -3.36 -12.18
C ASN A 192 1.46 -4.80 -12.67
N TRP A 193 0.43 -5.07 -13.48
CA TRP A 193 0.22 -6.38 -14.07
C TRP A 193 1.31 -6.75 -15.08
N ILE A 194 1.64 -5.85 -16.01
CA ILE A 194 2.74 -6.05 -16.98
C ILE A 194 4.06 -6.32 -16.25
N GLU A 195 4.40 -5.50 -15.26
CA GLU A 195 5.64 -5.64 -14.50
C GLU A 195 5.69 -6.96 -13.71
N SER A 196 4.58 -7.38 -13.12
CA SER A 196 4.47 -8.72 -12.51
C SER A 196 4.65 -9.85 -13.52
N MET A 197 4.06 -9.74 -14.71
CA MET A 197 4.23 -10.73 -15.77
C MET A 197 5.68 -10.82 -16.24
N GLU A 198 6.40 -9.69 -16.34
CA GLU A 198 7.83 -9.65 -16.67
C GLU A 198 8.70 -10.26 -15.56
N GLU A 199 8.38 -10.03 -14.29
CA GLU A 199 9.06 -10.65 -13.15
C GLU A 199 8.90 -12.18 -13.16
N ILE A 200 7.71 -12.67 -13.47
CA ILE A 200 7.42 -14.10 -13.62
C ILE A 200 8.17 -14.67 -14.82
N LEU A 201 8.14 -13.96 -15.96
CA LEU A 201 8.81 -14.37 -17.19
C LEU A 201 10.31 -14.64 -16.99
N LYS A 202 10.99 -13.81 -16.18
CA LYS A 202 12.43 -13.98 -15.86
C LYS A 202 12.74 -15.31 -15.16
N ARG A 203 11.77 -15.90 -14.46
CA ARG A 203 11.91 -17.14 -13.69
C ARG A 203 11.38 -18.36 -14.43
N MET A 204 10.76 -18.15 -15.59
CA MET A 204 10.10 -19.21 -16.36
C MET A 204 11.13 -20.02 -17.16
N SER A 205 11.15 -21.33 -16.91
CA SER A 205 12.09 -22.26 -17.57
C SER A 205 11.54 -22.84 -18.87
N ASP A 206 10.23 -23.04 -18.99
CA ASP A 206 9.61 -23.60 -20.20
C ASP A 206 9.62 -22.57 -21.35
N PRO A 207 10.32 -22.84 -22.48
CA PRO A 207 10.37 -21.92 -23.61
C PRO A 207 9.01 -21.66 -24.28
N LYS A 208 8.09 -22.65 -24.28
CA LYS A 208 6.77 -22.49 -24.92
C LYS A 208 5.88 -21.57 -24.10
N GLU A 209 5.80 -21.81 -22.80
CA GLU A 209 5.05 -20.93 -21.89
C GLU A 209 5.64 -19.52 -21.89
N ARG A 210 6.98 -19.41 -21.90
CA ARG A 210 7.67 -18.13 -21.95
C ARG A 210 7.31 -17.32 -23.19
N LYS A 211 7.31 -17.96 -24.36
CA LYS A 211 6.92 -17.30 -25.63
C LYS A 211 5.47 -16.83 -25.62
N GLU A 212 4.57 -17.61 -25.04
CA GLU A 212 3.16 -17.22 -24.92
C GLU A 212 3.00 -16.02 -23.96
N GLN A 213 3.68 -16.06 -22.83
CA GLN A 213 3.70 -14.96 -21.86
C GLN A 213 4.28 -13.67 -22.46
N GLU A 214 5.37 -13.77 -23.25
CA GLU A 214 5.95 -12.65 -24.00
C GLU A 214 4.95 -11.99 -24.95
N LYS A 215 4.16 -12.78 -25.69
CA LYS A 215 3.10 -12.26 -26.57
C LYS A 215 2.02 -11.53 -25.78
N GLN A 216 1.63 -12.06 -24.63
CA GLN A 216 0.61 -11.43 -23.79
C GLN A 216 1.11 -10.10 -23.21
N ILE A 217 2.36 -10.04 -22.75
CA ILE A 217 3.01 -8.81 -22.30
C ILE A 217 3.05 -7.77 -23.43
N ALA A 218 3.44 -8.18 -24.64
CA ALA A 218 3.47 -7.29 -25.80
C ALA A 218 2.09 -6.71 -26.10
N LEU A 219 1.05 -7.56 -26.16
CA LEU A 219 -0.33 -7.12 -26.37
C LEU A 219 -0.79 -6.09 -25.32
N LEU A 220 -0.50 -6.33 -24.03
CA LEU A 220 -0.87 -5.40 -22.96
C LEU A 220 -0.12 -4.07 -23.06
N LYS A 221 1.16 -4.11 -23.43
CA LYS A 221 1.98 -2.90 -23.67
C LYS A 221 1.45 -2.10 -24.86
N ASP A 222 1.07 -2.77 -25.94
CA ASP A 222 0.53 -2.11 -27.13
C ASP A 222 -0.78 -1.40 -26.81
N VAL A 223 -1.71 -2.08 -26.13
CA VAL A 223 -2.96 -1.48 -25.65
C VAL A 223 -2.70 -0.31 -24.72
N LEU A 224 -1.72 -0.43 -23.81
CA LEU A 224 -1.36 0.64 -22.89
C LEU A 224 -0.79 1.86 -23.64
N ASN A 225 0.08 1.64 -24.63
CA ASN A 225 0.69 2.71 -25.42
C ASN A 225 -0.30 3.36 -26.40
N GLU A 226 -1.25 2.61 -26.92
CA GLU A 226 -2.32 3.14 -27.78
C GLU A 226 -3.26 4.06 -27.00
N ARG A 227 -3.66 3.63 -25.79
CA ARG A 227 -4.71 4.32 -25.00
C ARG A 227 -4.19 5.36 -24.02
N ASP A 228 -3.00 5.14 -23.51
CA ASP A 228 -2.33 6.04 -22.57
C ASP A 228 -0.85 6.20 -22.98
N PRO A 229 -0.59 6.86 -24.13
CA PRO A 229 0.74 6.95 -24.70
C PRO A 229 1.73 7.64 -23.76
N LEU A 230 3.01 7.39 -24.01
CA LEU A 230 4.08 8.21 -23.45
C LEU A 230 4.12 9.54 -24.21
N VAL A 231 4.22 10.62 -23.44
CA VAL A 231 4.27 11.98 -23.91
C VAL A 231 5.57 12.60 -23.41
N THR A 232 6.33 13.21 -24.29
CA THR A 232 7.52 13.97 -23.94
C THR A 232 7.10 15.31 -23.33
N TYR A 233 7.49 15.56 -22.09
CA TYR A 233 7.15 16.78 -21.35
C TYR A 233 8.33 17.21 -20.49
N ARG A 234 8.78 18.46 -20.67
CA ARG A 234 9.92 19.07 -19.93
C ARG A 234 11.19 18.20 -19.91
N GLY A 235 11.51 17.58 -21.04
CA GLY A 235 12.70 16.74 -21.21
C GLY A 235 12.58 15.32 -20.62
N GLY A 236 11.43 14.94 -20.06
CA GLY A 236 11.14 13.58 -19.59
C GLY A 236 9.97 12.94 -20.33
N GLN A 237 9.75 11.64 -20.10
CA GLN A 237 8.57 10.93 -20.59
C GLN A 237 7.56 10.73 -19.47
N ILE A 238 6.30 11.10 -19.72
CA ILE A 238 5.18 10.92 -18.80
C ILE A 238 4.00 10.27 -19.52
N ARG A 239 3.14 9.54 -18.81
CA ARG A 239 1.91 9.02 -19.41
C ARG A 239 0.89 10.14 -19.62
N TYR A 240 0.17 10.10 -20.73
CA TYR A 240 -0.88 11.06 -21.06
C TYR A 240 -1.90 11.25 -19.91
N SER A 241 -2.33 10.16 -19.27
CA SER A 241 -3.27 10.16 -18.13
C SER A 241 -2.76 10.91 -16.89
N LYS A 242 -1.45 11.15 -16.79
CA LYS A 242 -0.82 11.89 -15.68
C LYS A 242 -0.61 13.37 -16.00
N LEU A 243 -0.90 13.81 -17.23
CA LEU A 243 -0.80 15.22 -17.59
C LEU A 243 -2.00 16.01 -17.05
N ASP A 244 -1.70 17.21 -16.56
CA ASP A 244 -2.73 18.19 -16.26
C ASP A 244 -3.12 18.91 -17.56
N LEU A 245 -4.13 18.38 -18.25
CA LEU A 245 -4.61 18.91 -19.53
C LEU A 245 -5.27 20.30 -19.41
N GLU A 246 -5.41 20.86 -18.21
CA GLU A 246 -5.79 22.27 -18.03
C GLU A 246 -4.58 23.21 -18.10
N LYS A 247 -3.38 22.66 -17.90
CA LYS A 247 -2.11 23.40 -17.89
C LYS A 247 -1.24 23.10 -19.09
N CYS A 248 -1.52 22.02 -19.82
CA CYS A 248 -0.72 21.59 -20.95
C CYS A 248 -1.58 21.31 -22.19
N SER A 249 -1.09 21.66 -23.37
CA SER A 249 -1.54 21.08 -24.64
C SER A 249 -0.70 19.86 -24.98
N VAL A 250 -1.25 18.93 -25.76
CA VAL A 250 -0.53 17.77 -26.28
C VAL A 250 -0.68 17.75 -27.79
N GLU A 251 0.43 17.69 -28.49
CA GLU A 251 0.51 17.65 -29.94
C GLU A 251 1.22 16.37 -30.39
N LYS A 252 0.87 15.88 -31.58
CA LYS A 252 1.54 14.76 -32.21
C LYS A 252 2.48 15.30 -33.28
N THR A 253 3.77 15.01 -33.17
CA THR A 253 4.79 15.46 -34.13
C THR A 253 4.69 14.67 -35.44
N ASP A 254 5.40 15.15 -36.47
CA ASP A 254 5.52 14.44 -37.76
C ASP A 254 6.19 13.06 -37.61
N SER A 255 7.04 12.88 -36.58
CA SER A 255 7.61 11.57 -36.21
C SER A 255 6.60 10.63 -35.56
N GLY A 256 5.40 11.12 -35.23
CA GLY A 256 4.34 10.38 -34.56
C GLY A 256 4.45 10.37 -33.03
N GLU A 257 5.40 11.09 -32.44
CA GLU A 257 5.58 11.20 -31.00
C GLU A 257 4.60 12.21 -30.39
N TYR A 258 4.17 11.95 -29.17
CA TYR A 258 3.35 12.91 -28.43
C TYR A 258 4.25 13.83 -27.61
N VAL A 259 4.08 15.14 -27.75
CA VAL A 259 4.82 16.17 -27.00
C VAL A 259 3.81 17.06 -26.28
N ALA A 260 4.04 17.32 -25.00
CA ALA A 260 3.25 18.24 -24.21
C ALA A 260 3.96 19.58 -24.04
N ILE A 261 3.20 20.67 -24.14
CA ILE A 261 3.68 22.05 -24.00
C ILE A 261 2.84 22.75 -22.93
N ASP A 262 3.49 23.56 -22.08
CA ASP A 262 2.80 24.35 -21.07
C ASP A 262 1.96 25.45 -21.73
N LEU A 263 0.69 25.57 -21.33
CA LEU A 263 -0.19 26.65 -21.77
C LEU A 263 0.18 27.94 -21.06
N TYR A 264 0.46 29.00 -21.83
CA TYR A 264 0.67 30.33 -21.26
C TYR A 264 -0.65 30.90 -20.69
N PRO A 265 -0.61 31.81 -19.71
CA PRO A 265 -1.83 32.34 -19.07
C PRO A 265 -2.88 32.90 -20.05
N LYS A 266 -2.45 33.53 -21.15
CA LYS A 266 -3.34 34.05 -22.20
C LYS A 266 -4.03 32.95 -23.02
N GLU A 267 -3.41 31.78 -23.14
CA GLU A 267 -3.95 30.61 -23.85
C GLU A 267 -4.91 29.79 -22.96
N LYS A 268 -4.79 29.92 -21.63
CA LYS A 268 -5.74 29.31 -20.68
C LYS A 268 -7.13 29.94 -20.77
N GLU A 269 -7.24 31.24 -21.05
CA GLU A 269 -8.52 31.92 -21.24
C GLU A 269 -9.21 31.48 -22.53
N THR A 270 -8.47 31.34 -23.64
CA THR A 270 -9.04 30.84 -24.90
C THR A 270 -9.44 29.37 -24.83
N ALA A 271 -8.68 28.51 -24.14
CA ALA A 271 -9.04 27.10 -23.92
C ALA A 271 -10.30 26.93 -23.04
N LYS A 272 -10.48 27.76 -22.00
CA LYS A 272 -11.71 27.81 -21.20
C LYS A 272 -12.90 28.32 -22.01
N ASN A 273 -12.70 29.40 -22.77
CA ASN A 273 -13.77 30.01 -23.57
C ASN A 273 -14.19 29.13 -24.76
N GLY A 274 -13.26 28.37 -25.37
CA GLY A 274 -13.56 27.42 -26.44
C GLY A 274 -14.41 26.23 -25.99
N LYS A 275 -14.18 25.69 -24.78
CA LYS A 275 -15.05 24.66 -24.19
C LYS A 275 -16.45 25.17 -23.89
N ALA A 276 -16.57 26.42 -23.41
CA ALA A 276 -17.86 27.06 -23.17
C ALA A 276 -18.64 27.31 -24.47
N LEU A 277 -17.96 27.75 -25.54
CA LEU A 277 -18.56 27.97 -26.85
C LEU A 277 -19.06 26.66 -27.48
N GLY A 278 -18.27 25.59 -27.40
CA GLY A 278 -18.67 24.26 -27.90
C GLY A 278 -19.90 23.71 -27.18
N PHE A 279 -20.01 23.94 -25.87
CA PHE A 279 -21.18 23.53 -25.08
C PHE A 279 -22.44 24.34 -25.45
N LEU A 280 -22.28 25.64 -25.72
CA LEU A 280 -23.37 26.53 -26.13
C LEU A 280 -23.91 26.18 -27.53
N VAL A 281 -23.02 25.86 -28.48
CA VAL A 281 -23.42 25.39 -29.82
C VAL A 281 -24.21 24.08 -29.76
N LEU A 282 -23.84 23.17 -28.84
CA LEU A 282 -24.51 21.89 -28.66
C LEU A 282 -25.92 22.07 -28.05
N ILE A 283 -26.06 22.99 -27.10
CA ILE A 283 -27.35 23.35 -26.49
C ILE A 283 -28.28 24.00 -27.53
N VAL A 284 -27.79 24.95 -28.32
CA VAL A 284 -28.60 25.62 -29.36
C VAL A 284 -29.04 24.62 -30.44
N SER A 285 -28.16 23.71 -30.85
CA SER A 285 -28.49 22.67 -31.84
C SER A 285 -29.57 21.71 -31.33
N LEU A 286 -29.51 21.31 -30.06
CA LEU A 286 -30.55 20.47 -29.44
C LEU A 286 -31.88 21.22 -29.30
N PHE A 287 -31.86 22.52 -29.04
CA PHE A 287 -33.07 23.34 -28.91
C PHE A 287 -33.77 23.53 -30.27
N VAL A 288 -33.02 23.75 -31.34
CA VAL A 288 -33.55 23.86 -32.72
C VAL A 288 -34.16 22.53 -33.18
N LEU A 289 -33.51 21.41 -32.90
CA LEU A 289 -34.04 20.09 -33.23
C LEU A 289 -35.28 19.72 -32.40
N GLY A 290 -35.34 20.12 -31.13
CA GLY A 290 -36.49 19.89 -30.26
C GLY A 290 -37.73 20.70 -30.65
N LEU A 291 -37.54 21.96 -31.07
CA LEU A 291 -38.64 22.81 -31.55
C LEU A 291 -39.19 22.36 -32.91
N GLY A 292 -38.34 21.84 -33.79
CA GLY A 292 -38.77 21.26 -35.06
C GLY A 292 -39.69 20.04 -34.89
N PHE A 293 -39.52 19.27 -33.81
CA PHE A 293 -40.36 18.11 -33.49
C PHE A 293 -41.69 18.46 -32.81
N MET A 294 -41.83 19.66 -32.26
CA MET A 294 -43.08 20.14 -31.64
C MET A 294 -43.99 20.85 -32.65
N LEU A 295 -43.47 21.20 -33.83
CA LEU A 295 -44.19 21.95 -34.88
C LEU A 295 -44.52 21.11 -36.11
N ALA A 296 -44.17 19.82 -36.11
CA ALA A 296 -44.52 18.82 -37.13
C ALA A 296 -45.52 17.81 -36.55
#